data_AF-A0A3S9MJ58-F1
#
_entry.id   AF-A0A3S9MJ58-F1
#
_cell.length_a   1.000
_cell.length_b   1.000
_cell.length_c   1.000
_cell.angle_alpha   90.00
_cell.angle_beta   90.00
_cell.angle_gamma   90.00
#
_symmetry.space_group_name_H-M   'P 1'
#
loop_
_entity.id
_entity.type
_entity.pdbx_description
1 polymer ?
#
loop_
_entity_poly.entity_id
_entity_poly.type
_entity_poly.pdbx_seq_one_letter_code
_entity_poly.pdbx_strand_id
1 'polypeptide(L)'
;MVLTTLRRTRASGVDRAQSCAAAGNLFAWRQALADLGATGKLTRAYRPQTNGKVERFHRTLLDEWAYQRPYTSNTERTAALADFLHTYNHHRCHTALGGQSPITRVNNPAGQYS
;
A
#
# COMPACT_ATOMS: atom_id res chain seq x y z
N MET A 1 -0.97 -4.15 -0.36
CA MET A 1 -1.22 -4.63 1.01
C MET A 1 -0.25 -3.89 1.94
N VAL A 2 -0.66 -2.77 2.53
CA VAL A 2 0.09 -2.12 3.63
C VAL A 2 -0.93 -1.72 4.67
N LEU A 3 -0.68 -2.23 5.87
CA LEU A 3 -1.54 -2.18 7.02
C LEU A 3 -1.80 -0.76 7.51
N THR A 4 -3.09 -0.49 7.69
CA THR A 4 -3.71 0.70 8.26
C THR A 4 -3.44 0.78 9.76
N THR A 5 -2.65 1.74 10.22
CA THR A 5 -2.65 2.12 11.64
C THR A 5 -3.87 3.02 11.90
N LEU A 6 -4.95 2.41 12.40
CA LEU A 6 -6.18 3.09 12.81
C LEU A 6 -5.95 3.89 14.09
N ARG A 7 -5.99 5.22 14.02
CA ARG A 7 -6.18 6.08 15.20
C ARG A 7 -7.48 6.86 15.01
N ARG A 8 -8.46 6.54 15.85
CA ARG A 8 -9.83 7.08 15.84
C ARG A 8 -9.85 8.44 16.55
N THR A 9 -10.24 9.51 15.86
CA THR A 9 -10.65 10.77 16.49
C THR A 9 -11.90 11.32 15.81
N ARG A 10 -12.88 11.71 16.63
CA ARG A 10 -14.24 12.15 16.28
C ARG A 10 -14.31 13.63 15.88
N ALA A 11 -15.40 13.95 15.16
CA ALA A 11 -16.09 15.24 15.01
C ALA A 11 -15.35 16.31 14.19
N SER A 12 -15.96 17.16 13.35
CA SER A 12 -17.37 17.47 13.02
C SER A 12 -17.38 18.44 11.83
N GLY A 13 -18.38 18.32 10.95
CA GLY A 13 -19.01 19.40 10.17
C GLY A 13 -18.18 20.16 9.13
N VAL A 14 -18.47 19.95 7.83
CA VAL A 14 -18.28 20.99 6.79
C VAL A 14 -19.30 20.77 5.65
N ASP A 15 -20.21 21.72 5.47
CA ASP A 15 -20.84 22.03 4.18
C ASP A 15 -19.84 22.79 3.31
N ARG A 16 -19.53 22.26 2.12
CA ARG A 16 -19.21 22.98 0.88
C ARG A 16 -18.92 21.99 -0.25
N ALA A 17 -19.84 21.92 -1.20
CA ALA A 17 -19.62 21.31 -2.50
C ALA A 17 -18.88 22.30 -3.42
N GLN A 18 -17.79 21.86 -4.05
CA GLN A 18 -17.26 22.47 -5.27
C GLN A 18 -16.72 21.35 -6.18
N SER A 19 -17.39 21.21 -7.32
CA SER A 19 -17.17 20.22 -8.40
C SER A 19 -15.97 20.61 -9.29
N CYS A 20 -15.28 19.63 -9.89
CA CYS A 20 -14.76 19.59 -11.27
C CYS A 20 -14.08 18.22 -11.58
N ALA A 21 -14.74 17.40 -12.40
CA ALA A 21 -14.29 16.19 -13.14
C ALA A 21 -13.01 15.39 -12.73
N ALA A 22 -13.16 14.52 -11.72
CA ALA A 22 -12.61 13.15 -11.66
C ALA A 22 -13.43 12.30 -10.65
N ALA A 23 -14.74 12.55 -10.61
CA ALA A 23 -15.59 12.27 -9.44
C ALA A 23 -15.84 10.78 -9.16
N GLY A 24 -15.69 9.90 -10.16
CA GLY A 24 -15.95 8.47 -9.97
C GLY A 24 -14.96 7.77 -9.04
N ASN A 25 -13.68 8.14 -9.10
CA ASN A 25 -12.62 7.45 -8.34
C ASN A 25 -12.52 7.97 -6.89
N LEU A 26 -12.66 9.28 -6.69
CA LEU A 26 -12.57 9.85 -5.35
C LEU A 26 -13.77 9.45 -4.46
N PHE A 27 -14.97 9.39 -5.04
CA PHE A 27 -16.16 8.95 -4.31
C PHE A 27 -16.08 7.47 -3.93
N ALA A 28 -15.76 6.59 -4.89
CA ALA A 28 -15.58 5.16 -4.63
C ALA A 28 -14.47 4.91 -3.58
N TRP A 29 -13.37 5.65 -3.65
CA TRP A 29 -12.30 5.56 -2.65
C TRP A 29 -12.75 6.01 -1.26
N ARG A 30 -13.49 7.12 -1.16
CA ARG A 30 -14.05 7.59 0.13
C ARG A 30 -15.06 6.60 0.70
N GLN A 31 -15.89 5.98 -0.14
CA GLN A 31 -16.83 4.96 0.28
C GLN A 31 -16.11 3.72 0.81
N ALA A 32 -15.12 3.20 0.07
CA ALA A 32 -14.32 2.06 0.52
C ALA A 32 -13.60 2.33 1.86
N LEU A 33 -13.11 3.56 2.07
CA LEU A 33 -12.53 3.97 3.35
C LEU A 33 -13.56 4.00 4.47
N ALA A 34 -14.78 4.47 4.20
CA ALA A 34 -15.87 4.47 5.16
C ALA A 34 -16.28 3.04 5.54
N ASP A 35 -16.40 2.14 4.55
CA ASP A 35 -16.73 0.73 4.76
C ASP A 35 -15.68 0.00 5.60
N LEU A 36 -14.39 0.35 5.41
CA LEU A 36 -13.28 -0.16 6.21
C LEU A 36 -13.10 0.57 7.56
N GLY A 37 -13.88 1.61 7.85
CA GLY A 37 -13.71 2.46 9.04
C GLY A 37 -12.36 3.19 9.08
N ALA A 38 -11.71 3.38 7.94
CA ALA A 38 -10.37 3.94 7.80
C ALA A 38 -10.40 5.41 7.38
N THR A 39 -9.33 6.14 7.69
CA THR A 39 -9.15 7.53 7.24
C THR A 39 -8.11 7.61 6.14
N GLY A 40 -8.53 8.04 4.95
CA GLY A 40 -7.63 8.31 3.84
C GLY A 40 -6.74 9.52 4.13
N LYS A 41 -5.44 9.38 3.87
CA LYS A 41 -4.48 10.50 3.88
C LYS A 41 -3.81 10.61 2.53
N LEU A 42 -3.88 11.80 1.94
CA LEU A 42 -3.16 12.12 0.72
C LEU A 42 -1.78 12.66 1.06
N THR A 43 -0.79 12.34 0.22
CA THR A 43 0.55 12.94 0.30
C THR A 43 0.44 14.43 0.06
N ARG A 44 1.07 15.24 0.92
CA ARG A 44 1.09 16.69 0.75
C ARG A 44 1.92 17.04 -0.50
N ALA A 45 1.38 17.91 -1.34
CA ALA A 45 2.10 18.42 -2.51
C ALA A 45 3.47 18.99 -2.10
N TYR A 46 4.48 18.73 -2.94
CA TYR A 46 5.87 19.17 -2.74
C TYR A 46 6.56 18.63 -1.47
N ARG A 47 6.04 17.56 -0.87
CA ARG A 47 6.63 16.88 0.31
C ARG A 47 6.81 15.38 0.07
N PRO A 48 7.77 14.97 -0.78
CA PRO A 48 7.96 13.55 -1.17
C PRO A 48 8.56 12.68 -0.05
N GLN A 49 9.05 13.27 1.03
CA GLN A 49 9.82 12.55 2.07
C GLN A 49 9.02 11.41 2.72
N THR A 50 7.69 11.55 2.80
CA THR A 50 6.82 10.53 3.40
C THR A 50 6.57 9.33 2.49
N ASN A 51 6.87 9.43 1.18
CA ASN A 51 6.57 8.40 0.20
C ASN A 51 7.77 7.50 -0.13
N GLY A 52 8.98 7.88 0.29
CA GLY A 52 10.21 7.20 -0.16
C GLY A 52 10.30 5.71 0.15
N LYS A 53 9.61 5.22 1.18
CA LYS A 53 9.51 3.78 1.48
C LYS A 53 8.66 3.03 0.45
N VAL A 54 7.52 3.60 0.09
CA VAL A 54 6.62 3.05 -0.94
C VAL A 54 7.29 3.12 -2.30
N GLU A 55 7.92 4.24 -2.63
CA GLU A 55 8.65 4.40 -3.90
C GLU A 55 9.79 3.38 -4.03
N ARG A 56 10.57 3.16 -2.96
CA ARG A 56 11.61 2.13 -2.96
C ARG A 56 11.03 0.73 -3.15
N PHE A 57 9.90 0.43 -2.50
CA PHE A 57 9.21 -0.84 -2.69
C PHE A 57 8.71 -1.01 -4.14
N HIS A 58 8.08 0.02 -4.71
CA HIS A 58 7.60 -0.01 -6.10
C HIS A 58 8.72 -0.21 -7.10
N ARG A 59 9.89 0.39 -6.86
CA ARG A 59 11.07 0.15 -7.71
C ARG A 59 11.48 -1.33 -7.67
N THR A 60 11.65 -1.90 -6.47
CA THR A 60 11.97 -3.33 -6.34
C THR A 60 10.90 -4.22 -6.96
N LEU A 61 9.62 -3.90 -6.78
CA LEU A 61 8.50 -4.64 -7.35
C LEU A 61 8.52 -4.61 -8.89
N LEU A 62 8.90 -3.49 -9.50
CA LEU A 62 9.06 -3.41 -10.95
C LEU A 62 10.25 -4.27 -11.41
N ASP A 63 11.40 -4.11 -10.77
CA ASP A 63 12.64 -4.79 -11.17
C ASP A 63 12.55 -6.32 -11.00
N GLU A 64 11.95 -6.79 -9.91
CA GLU A 64 12.01 -8.19 -9.49
C GLU A 64 10.72 -8.98 -9.71
N TRP A 65 9.60 -8.31 -9.96
CA TRP A 65 8.36 -9.00 -10.32
C TRP A 65 7.90 -8.61 -11.71
N ALA A 66 7.71 -7.32 -12.00
CA ALA A 66 7.08 -6.91 -13.26
C ALA A 66 7.97 -7.16 -14.48
N TYR A 67 9.29 -6.97 -14.34
CA TYR A 67 10.26 -7.04 -15.43
C TYR A 67 11.32 -8.13 -15.26
N GLN A 68 11.21 -8.98 -14.22
CA GLN A 68 12.15 -10.07 -13.98
C GLN A 68 12.20 -11.07 -15.15
N ARG A 69 11.06 -11.31 -15.81
CA ARG A 69 10.94 -12.21 -16.95
C ARG A 69 9.82 -11.76 -17.89
N PRO A 70 9.84 -12.14 -19.17
CA PRO A 70 8.69 -11.95 -20.04
C PRO A 70 7.52 -12.83 -19.57
N TYR A 71 6.35 -12.24 -19.35
CA TYR A 71 5.12 -12.96 -19.06
C TYR A 71 4.29 -13.10 -20.32
N THR A 72 3.62 -14.24 -20.47
CA THR A 72 2.74 -14.51 -21.62
C THR A 72 1.36 -13.87 -21.46
N SER A 73 0.93 -13.64 -20.22
CA SER A 73 -0.37 -13.02 -19.91
C SER A 73 -0.35 -12.23 -18.59
N ASN A 74 -1.32 -11.33 -18.43
CA ASN A 74 -1.53 -10.62 -17.17
C ASN A 74 -1.94 -11.55 -16.02
N THR A 75 -2.66 -12.64 -16.32
CA THR A 75 -3.06 -13.65 -15.34
C THR A 75 -1.83 -14.35 -14.76
N GLU A 76 -0.90 -14.76 -15.63
CA GLU A 76 0.37 -15.37 -15.20
C GLU A 76 1.16 -14.41 -14.30
N ARG A 77 1.29 -13.14 -14.72
CA ARG A 77 1.96 -12.11 -13.92
C ARG A 77 1.29 -11.88 -12.57
N THR A 78 -0.04 -11.93 -12.50
CA THR A 78 -0.81 -11.76 -11.26
C THR A 78 -0.64 -12.96 -10.34
N ALA A 79 -0.60 -14.18 -10.87
CA ALA A 79 -0.35 -15.39 -10.08
C ALA A 79 1.03 -15.35 -9.42
N ALA A 80 2.06 -14.92 -10.15
CA ALA A 80 3.42 -14.80 -9.64
C ALA A 80 3.60 -13.70 -8.56
N LEU A 81 2.65 -12.76 -8.44
CA LEU A 81 2.74 -11.67 -7.46
C LEU A 81 2.71 -12.18 -6.02
N ALA A 82 1.93 -13.24 -5.73
CA ALA A 82 1.82 -13.78 -4.39
C ALA A 82 3.17 -14.32 -3.88
N ASP A 83 3.86 -15.10 -4.71
CA ASP A 83 5.17 -15.68 -4.38
C ASP A 83 6.24 -14.60 -4.20
N PHE A 84 6.22 -13.57 -5.06
CA PHE A 84 7.10 -12.41 -4.92
C PHE A 84 6.86 -11.70 -3.58
N LEU A 85 5.61 -11.41 -3.23
CA LEU A 85 5.26 -10.73 -1.97
C LEU A 85 5.66 -11.56 -0.74
N HIS A 86 5.50 -12.89 -0.80
CA HIS A 86 5.95 -13.77 0.27
C HIS A 86 7.46 -13.68 0.45
N THR A 87 8.21 -13.83 -0.65
CA THR A 87 9.68 -13.72 -0.63
C THR A 87 10.16 -12.37 -0.13
N TYR A 88 9.55 -11.28 -0.62
CA TYR A 88 9.90 -9.92 -0.21
C TYR A 88 9.63 -9.69 1.29
N ASN A 89 8.48 -10.10 1.81
CA ASN A 89 8.09 -9.83 3.19
C ASN A 89 8.77 -10.74 4.21
N HIS A 90 9.03 -12.00 3.87
CA HIS A 90 9.51 -13.01 4.82
C HIS A 90 10.99 -13.34 4.69
N HIS A 91 11.56 -13.28 3.49
CA HIS A 91 12.90 -13.81 3.22
C HIS A 91 13.91 -12.76 2.79
N ARG A 92 13.48 -11.65 2.20
CA ARG A 92 14.41 -10.62 1.72
C ARG A 92 15.13 -9.94 2.88
N CYS A 93 16.46 -9.97 2.85
CA CYS A 93 17.27 -9.21 3.78
C CYS A 93 17.27 -7.71 3.41
N HIS A 94 16.94 -6.83 4.36
CA HIS A 94 17.04 -5.38 4.17
C HIS A 94 18.20 -4.79 4.96
N THR A 95 19.12 -4.11 4.27
CA THR A 95 20.26 -3.42 4.91
C THR A 95 19.81 -2.39 5.94
N ALA A 96 18.74 -1.63 5.64
CA ALA A 96 18.14 -0.67 6.57
C ALA A 96 17.51 -1.30 7.82
N LEU A 97 17.38 -2.63 7.86
CA LEU A 97 16.86 -3.41 8.99
C LEU A 97 17.94 -4.31 9.61
N GLY A 98 19.22 -4.06 9.34
CA GLY A 98 20.31 -4.90 9.85
C GLY A 98 20.30 -6.31 9.25
N GLY A 99 19.84 -6.46 8.01
CA GLY A 99 19.75 -7.75 7.31
C GLY A 99 18.46 -8.53 7.61
N GLN A 100 17.57 -8.02 8.47
CA GLN A 100 16.29 -8.68 8.76
C GLN A 100 15.25 -8.43 7.66
N SER A 101 14.24 -9.29 7.60
CA SER A 101 13.13 -9.17 6.66
C SER A 101 12.09 -8.13 7.12
N PRO A 102 11.26 -7.60 6.21
CA PRO A 102 10.28 -6.57 6.56
C PRO A 102 9.31 -6.99 7.65
N ILE A 103 8.91 -8.27 7.69
CA ILE A 103 7.94 -8.76 8.66
C ILE A 103 8.42 -8.63 10.11
N THR A 104 9.73 -8.64 10.36
CA THR A 104 10.31 -8.46 11.70
C THR A 104 9.93 -7.11 12.33
N ARG A 105 9.46 -6.13 11.54
CA ARG A 105 9.04 -4.81 12.02
C ARG A 105 7.55 -4.68 12.25
N VAL A 106 6.74 -5.66 11.86
CA VAL A 106 5.28 -5.63 11.94
C VAL A 106 4.84 -6.57 13.06
N ASN A 107 4.12 -6.03 14.04
CA ASN A 107 3.63 -6.79 15.19
C ASN A 107 2.24 -7.42 14.98
N ASN A 108 1.47 -6.95 14.00
CA ASN A 108 0.14 -7.44 13.67
C ASN A 108 -0.05 -7.45 12.15
N PRO A 109 0.51 -8.41 11.41
CA PRO A 109 0.23 -8.54 9.98
C PRO A 109 -1.17 -9.12 9.75
N ALA A 110 -1.84 -8.66 8.69
CA ALA A 110 -3.18 -9.12 8.34
C ALA A 110 -3.17 -10.63 8.05
N GLY A 111 -4.13 -11.37 8.63
CA GLY A 111 -4.26 -12.83 8.48
C GLY A 111 -3.63 -13.68 9.59
N GLN A 112 -3.06 -13.08 10.65
CA GLN A 112 -2.49 -13.81 11.79
C GLN A 112 -3.39 -13.93 13.03
N TYR A 113 -4.54 -13.26 13.06
CA TYR A 113 -5.52 -13.38 14.13
C TYR A 113 -6.79 -14.01 13.56
N SER A 114 -7.18 -15.17 14.13
CA SER A 114 -8.45 -15.86 13.89
C SER A 114 -9.56 -15.30 14.78
#